data_AF-A0A7V5CMV5-F1
#
_entry.id   AF-A0A7V5CMV5-F1
#
_cell.length_a   1.000
_cell.length_b   1.000
_cell.length_c   1.000
_cell.angle_alpha   90.00
_cell.angle_beta   90.00
_cell.angle_gamma   90.00
#
_symmetry.space_group_name_H-M   'P 1'
#
loop_
_entity.id
_entity.type
_entity.pdbx_description
1 polymer ?
#
loop_
_entity_poly.entity_id
_entity_poly.type
_entity_poly.pdbx_seq_one_letter_code
_entity_poly.pdbx_strand_id
1 'polypeptide(L)'
;MFNEHTVHGPPDKIFEDAAFIEKFRNMLVVETGQDLWLARGVPRAWLQQGKQISVTSAPTRFGEVSYKIVSDIDNNRIRANVRMPERKKPDTVLLRIRHPYGEHIKAVSVNVSALTSFSADNETIDLRGFYGEIGLEIEY
;
A
#
# COMPACT_ATOMS: atom_id res chain seq x y z
N MET A 1 -15.50 -18.07 -11.22
CA MET A 1 -16.83 -17.92 -10.63
C MET A 1 -16.62 -17.73 -9.14
N PHE A 2 -16.97 -16.55 -8.60
CA PHE A 2 -16.87 -16.27 -7.17
C PHE A 2 -18.09 -16.94 -6.50
N ASN A 3 -17.87 -17.97 -5.69
CA ASN A 3 -18.97 -18.74 -5.10
C ASN A 3 -19.14 -18.28 -3.66
N GLU A 4 -20.15 -17.44 -3.42
CA GLU A 4 -20.41 -16.85 -2.10
C GLU A 4 -21.00 -17.85 -1.10
N HIS A 5 -21.65 -18.90 -1.60
CA HIS A 5 -22.30 -19.91 -0.79
C HIS A 5 -21.42 -21.17 -0.67
N THR A 6 -21.39 -21.76 0.52
CA THR A 6 -20.78 -23.08 0.77
C THR A 6 -21.52 -24.22 0.08
N VAL A 7 -22.71 -23.95 -0.46
CA VAL A 7 -23.55 -24.83 -1.29
C VAL A 7 -23.94 -24.08 -2.56
N HIS A 8 -24.16 -24.77 -3.68
CA HIS A 8 -24.47 -24.11 -4.96
C HIS A 8 -25.76 -23.26 -4.86
N GLY A 9 -25.62 -21.94 -4.75
CA GLY A 9 -26.70 -20.96 -4.87
C GLY A 9 -26.82 -20.41 -6.30
N PRO A 10 -27.75 -19.47 -6.57
CA PRO A 10 -27.85 -18.84 -7.88
C PRO A 10 -26.48 -18.26 -8.30
N PRO A 11 -25.98 -18.57 -9.50
CA PRO A 11 -24.57 -18.39 -9.90
C PRO A 11 -24.10 -16.93 -10.11
N ASP A 12 -24.87 -15.92 -9.72
CA ASP A 12 -24.73 -14.59 -10.30
C ASP A 12 -25.34 -13.50 -9.41
N LYS A 13 -24.61 -13.11 -8.35
CA LYS A 13 -24.84 -11.82 -7.70
C LYS A 13 -23.69 -10.85 -7.98
N ILE A 14 -23.94 -9.99 -8.96
CA ILE A 14 -23.02 -8.96 -9.45
C ILE A 14 -22.58 -8.00 -8.33
N PHE A 15 -23.41 -7.83 -7.30
CA PHE A 15 -23.12 -6.95 -6.17
C PHE A 15 -21.91 -7.44 -5.36
N GLU A 16 -21.81 -8.73 -5.09
CA GLU A 16 -20.76 -9.32 -4.26
C GLU A 16 -19.42 -9.35 -4.99
N ASP A 17 -19.43 -9.61 -6.30
CA ASP A 17 -18.25 -9.45 -7.16
C ASP A 17 -17.75 -8.00 -7.17
N ALA A 18 -18.67 -7.04 -7.33
CA ALA A 18 -18.34 -5.62 -7.27
C ALA A 18 -17.79 -5.23 -5.89
N ALA A 19 -18.40 -5.72 -4.81
CA ALA A 19 -17.96 -5.47 -3.45
C ALA A 19 -16.57 -6.06 -3.21
N PHE A 20 -16.28 -7.27 -3.68
CA PHE A 20 -14.95 -7.87 -3.57
C PHE A 20 -13.90 -7.02 -4.28
N ILE A 21 -14.15 -6.60 -5.52
CA ILE A 21 -13.22 -5.76 -6.28
C ILE A 21 -13.02 -4.41 -5.59
N GLU A 22 -14.09 -3.80 -5.05
CA GLU A 22 -14.01 -2.55 -4.30
C GLU A 22 -13.15 -2.70 -3.04
N LYS A 23 -13.37 -3.75 -2.23
CA LYS A 23 -12.55 -4.01 -1.03
C LYS A 23 -11.11 -4.35 -1.38
N PHE A 24 -10.90 -5.13 -2.43
CA PHE A 24 -9.57 -5.46 -2.92
C PHE A 24 -8.81 -4.21 -3.38
N ARG A 25 -9.46 -3.33 -4.14
CA ARG A 25 -8.91 -2.00 -4.48
C ARG A 25 -8.58 -1.23 -3.21
N ASN A 26 -9.52 -1.10 -2.27
CA ASN A 26 -9.34 -0.30 -1.05
C ASN A 26 -8.22 -0.85 -0.14
N MET A 27 -7.91 -2.14 -0.22
CA MET A 27 -6.76 -2.75 0.44
C MET A 27 -5.43 -2.18 -0.08
N LEU A 28 -5.37 -1.91 -1.39
CA LEU A 28 -4.18 -1.47 -2.12
C LEU A 28 -4.06 0.05 -2.19
N VAL A 29 -5.16 0.74 -2.48
CA VAL A 29 -5.25 2.20 -2.61
C VAL A 29 -6.63 2.62 -2.12
N VAL A 30 -6.69 3.51 -1.13
CA VAL A 30 -7.96 4.06 -0.66
C VAL A 30 -7.86 5.55 -0.41
N GLU A 31 -8.86 6.28 -0.91
CA GLU A 31 -9.02 7.70 -0.66
C GLU A 31 -10.02 7.93 0.49
N THR A 32 -9.59 8.57 1.57
CA THR A 32 -10.45 8.94 2.70
C THR A 32 -10.45 10.46 2.83
N GLY A 33 -11.51 11.13 2.38
CA GLY A 33 -11.53 12.60 2.35
C GLY A 33 -10.46 13.17 1.41
N GLN A 34 -9.50 13.91 1.95
CA GLN A 34 -8.31 14.42 1.24
C GLN A 34 -7.04 13.58 1.49
N ASP A 35 -7.14 12.45 2.20
CA ASP A 35 -6.02 11.55 2.45
C ASP A 35 -5.95 10.43 1.39
N LEU A 36 -4.74 10.15 0.93
CA LEU A 36 -4.41 9.02 0.07
C LEU A 36 -3.66 7.96 0.87
N TRP A 37 -4.22 6.76 0.95
CA TRP A 37 -3.57 5.62 1.58
C TRP A 37 -3.07 4.61 0.55
N LEU A 38 -1.84 4.18 0.70
CA LEU A 38 -1.17 3.15 -0.10
C LEU A 38 -0.91 1.92 0.78
N ALA A 39 -1.24 0.74 0.25
CA ALA A 39 -1.06 -0.56 0.89
C ALA A 39 -1.70 -0.70 2.30
N ARG A 40 -2.72 0.11 2.62
CA ARG A 40 -3.35 0.18 3.95
C ARG A 40 -3.78 -1.16 4.53
N GLY A 41 -4.35 -2.01 3.66
CA GLY A 41 -4.91 -3.30 4.04
C GLY A 41 -4.07 -4.50 3.59
N VAL A 42 -2.89 -4.27 2.99
CA VAL A 42 -2.07 -5.36 2.44
C VAL A 42 -1.79 -6.42 3.52
N PRO A 43 -2.00 -7.72 3.22
CA PRO A 43 -1.73 -8.80 4.17
C PRO A 43 -0.24 -8.93 4.46
N ARG A 44 0.11 -9.16 5.73
CA ARG A 44 1.50 -9.47 6.16
C ARG A 44 2.12 -10.61 5.33
N ALA A 45 1.32 -11.63 4.99
CA ALA A 45 1.75 -12.76 4.17
C ALA A 45 2.24 -12.37 2.77
N TRP A 46 1.82 -11.21 2.23
CA TRP A 46 2.27 -10.72 0.92
C TRP A 46 3.62 -10.01 0.98
N LEU A 47 4.10 -9.70 2.18
CA LEU A 47 5.39 -9.09 2.42
C LEU A 47 6.40 -10.10 2.98
N GLN A 48 6.12 -11.40 2.97
CA GLN A 48 7.12 -12.43 3.32
C GLN A 48 8.35 -12.31 2.41
N GLN A 49 9.46 -12.92 2.85
CA GLN A 49 10.73 -12.85 2.16
C GLN A 49 10.62 -13.10 0.65
N GLY A 50 11.26 -12.23 -0.14
CA GLY A 50 11.30 -12.31 -1.60
C GLY A 50 9.99 -11.96 -2.32
N LYS A 51 8.91 -11.66 -1.60
CA LYS A 51 7.63 -11.29 -2.21
C LYS A 51 7.61 -9.85 -2.68
N GLN A 52 6.75 -9.60 -3.67
CA GLN A 52 6.60 -8.30 -4.30
C GLN A 52 5.12 -7.97 -4.49
N ILE A 53 4.79 -6.70 -4.30
CA ILE A 53 3.49 -6.11 -4.64
C ILE A 53 3.75 -5.00 -5.66
N SER A 54 2.94 -4.93 -6.72
CA SER A 54 3.01 -3.86 -7.71
C SER A 54 1.61 -3.38 -8.05
N VAL A 55 1.42 -2.07 -7.96
CA VAL A 55 0.21 -1.36 -8.38
C VAL A 55 0.64 -0.31 -9.39
N THR A 56 0.06 -0.36 -10.58
CA THR A 56 0.44 0.51 -11.71
C THR A 56 -0.78 1.30 -12.17
N SER A 57 -0.62 2.60 -12.34
CA SER A 57 -1.64 3.53 -12.84
C SER A 57 -3.00 3.37 -12.15
N ALA A 58 -3.01 3.19 -10.83
CA ALA A 58 -4.26 3.11 -10.08
C ALA A 58 -4.95 4.49 -10.10
N PRO A 59 -6.19 4.58 -10.63
CA PRO A 59 -6.86 5.86 -10.73
C PRO A 59 -7.31 6.30 -9.35
N THR A 60 -7.01 7.55 -8.98
CA THR A 60 -7.50 8.17 -7.75
C THR A 60 -8.12 9.55 -8.02
N ARG A 61 -8.76 10.13 -6.99
CA ARG A 61 -9.20 11.54 -7.01
C ARG A 61 -8.05 12.54 -7.22
N PHE A 62 -6.83 12.14 -6.88
CA PHE A 62 -5.62 12.96 -6.98
C PHE A 62 -4.88 12.83 -8.31
N GLY A 63 -5.23 11.83 -9.13
CA GLY A 63 -4.50 11.42 -10.32
C GLY A 63 -4.14 9.94 -10.25
N GLU A 64 -3.37 9.45 -11.22
CA GLU A 64 -2.86 8.09 -11.16
C GLU A 64 -1.75 7.97 -10.11
N VAL A 65 -1.77 6.89 -9.34
CA VAL A 65 -0.67 6.54 -8.43
C VAL A 65 -0.14 5.16 -8.81
N SER A 66 1.17 4.99 -8.71
CA SER A 66 1.81 3.69 -8.86
C SER A 66 2.74 3.44 -7.69
N TYR A 67 2.85 2.19 -7.26
CA TYR A 67 3.89 1.81 -6.32
C TYR A 67 4.32 0.36 -6.49
N LYS A 68 5.54 0.08 -6.08
CA LYS A 68 6.11 -1.25 -6.01
C LYS A 68 6.74 -1.45 -4.65
N ILE A 69 6.43 -2.55 -3.97
CA ILE A 69 7.01 -2.94 -2.69
C ILE A 69 7.74 -4.26 -2.89
N VAL A 70 9.00 -4.34 -2.48
CA VAL A 70 9.85 -5.52 -2.55
C VAL A 70 10.32 -5.86 -1.14
N SER A 71 10.00 -7.07 -0.69
CA SER A 71 10.36 -7.52 0.64
C SER A 71 11.69 -8.27 0.66
N ASP A 72 12.57 -7.87 1.57
CA ASP A 72 13.91 -8.42 1.77
C ASP A 72 14.19 -8.59 3.28
N ILE A 73 13.33 -9.38 3.90
CA ILE A 73 13.30 -9.66 5.34
C ILE A 73 14.59 -10.28 5.83
N ASP A 74 15.25 -11.13 5.04
CA ASP A 74 16.53 -11.74 5.42
C ASP A 74 17.63 -10.68 5.63
N ASN A 75 17.47 -9.49 5.04
CA ASN A 75 18.34 -8.33 5.20
C ASN A 75 17.70 -7.22 6.05
N ASN A 76 16.67 -7.54 6.84
CA ASN A 76 15.92 -6.63 7.70
C ASN A 76 15.40 -5.37 6.99
N ARG A 77 15.04 -5.48 5.71
CA ARG A 77 14.57 -4.33 4.94
C ARG A 77 13.38 -4.62 4.05
N ILE A 78 12.58 -3.61 3.82
CA ILE A 78 11.58 -3.58 2.75
C ILE A 78 11.83 -2.33 1.92
N ARG A 79 11.84 -2.47 0.59
CA ARG A 79 12.01 -1.36 -0.34
C ARG A 79 10.69 -1.03 -1.00
N ALA A 80 10.41 0.25 -1.18
CA ALA A 80 9.26 0.69 -1.94
C ALA A 80 9.64 1.76 -2.96
N ASN A 81 9.00 1.77 -4.12
CA ASN A 81 9.03 2.91 -5.04
C ASN A 81 7.61 3.40 -5.19
N VAL A 82 7.41 4.72 -5.12
CA VAL A 82 6.09 5.35 -5.23
C VAL A 82 6.18 6.46 -6.27
N ARG A 83 5.29 6.42 -7.26
CA ARG A 83 5.03 7.53 -8.18
C ARG A 83 3.79 8.28 -7.69
N MET A 84 4.02 9.50 -7.22
CA MET A 84 2.99 10.37 -6.65
C MET A 84 1.97 10.82 -7.71
N PRO A 85 0.71 11.04 -7.32
CA PRO A 85 -0.29 11.58 -8.24
C PRO A 85 0.00 13.04 -8.61
N GLU A 86 -0.20 13.38 -9.88
CA GLU A 86 0.19 14.69 -10.44
C GLU A 86 -0.98 15.66 -10.64
N ARG A 87 -2.24 15.18 -10.68
CA ARG A 87 -3.40 16.02 -11.06
C ARG A 87 -3.86 16.96 -9.95
N LYS A 88 -3.95 16.47 -8.72
CA LYS A 88 -4.34 17.25 -7.53
C LYS A 88 -3.53 16.75 -6.34
N LYS A 89 -3.00 17.69 -5.56
CA LYS A 89 -2.25 17.34 -4.36
C LYS A 89 -3.19 16.84 -3.25
N PRO A 90 -2.97 15.64 -2.68
CA PRO A 90 -3.63 15.21 -1.44
C PRO A 90 -3.08 15.95 -0.22
N ASP A 91 -3.88 16.05 0.85
CA ASP A 91 -3.43 16.65 2.12
C ASP A 91 -2.42 15.74 2.82
N THR A 92 -2.67 14.42 2.76
CA THR A 92 -1.78 13.39 3.30
C THR A 92 -1.59 12.25 2.29
N VAL A 93 -0.37 11.71 2.22
CA VAL A 93 -0.08 10.43 1.55
C VAL A 93 0.53 9.50 2.59
N LEU A 94 -0.16 8.41 2.91
CA LEU A 94 0.29 7.43 3.90
C LEU A 94 0.58 6.11 3.21
N LEU A 95 1.81 5.63 3.35
CA LEU A 95 2.20 4.28 2.95
C LEU A 95 2.24 3.40 4.19
N ARG A 96 1.53 2.27 4.18
CA ARG A 96 1.57 1.30 5.28
C ARG A 96 2.35 0.06 4.88
N ILE A 97 3.39 -0.29 5.65
CA ILE A 97 4.22 -1.48 5.42
C ILE A 97 4.17 -2.37 6.65
N ARG A 98 3.38 -3.43 6.56
CA ARG A 98 3.14 -4.35 7.68
C ARG A 98 4.16 -5.48 7.67
N HIS A 99 5.14 -5.46 8.58
CA HIS A 99 6.19 -6.48 8.62
C HIS A 99 5.57 -7.89 8.74
N PRO A 100 6.05 -8.92 8.02
CA PRO A 100 5.45 -10.26 8.05
C PRO A 100 5.28 -10.84 9.45
N TYR A 101 6.25 -10.58 10.31
CA TYR A 101 6.32 -11.07 11.68
C TYR A 101 5.97 -10.00 12.73
N GLY A 102 5.54 -8.81 12.30
CA GLY A 102 5.13 -7.72 13.20
C GLY A 102 6.29 -7.01 13.89
N GLU A 103 7.46 -6.95 13.26
CA GLU A 103 8.57 -6.13 13.75
C GLU A 103 8.29 -4.66 13.47
N HIS A 104 8.81 -3.81 14.34
CA HIS A 104 8.62 -2.37 14.26
C HIS A 104 9.60 -1.73 13.30
N ILE A 105 9.15 -0.68 12.61
CA ILE A 105 10.02 0.13 11.77
C ILE A 105 11.08 0.80 12.66
N LYS A 106 12.36 0.57 12.37
CA LYS A 106 13.50 1.20 13.06
C LYS A 106 13.94 2.47 12.37
N ALA A 107 13.97 2.47 11.04
CA ALA A 107 14.37 3.62 10.25
C ALA A 107 13.66 3.64 8.89
N VAL A 108 13.51 4.83 8.33
CA VAL A 108 13.03 5.04 6.97
C VAL A 108 13.95 6.04 6.28
N SER A 109 14.30 5.77 5.03
CA SER A 109 14.92 6.75 4.15
C SER A 109 14.11 6.93 2.87
N VAL A 110 14.12 8.14 2.32
CA VAL A 110 13.55 8.48 1.02
C VAL A 110 14.64 9.09 0.16
N ASN A 111 14.92 8.51 -1.00
CA ASN A 111 16.01 8.94 -1.89
C ASN A 111 17.30 9.20 -1.09
N VAL A 112 17.76 8.21 -0.31
CA VAL A 112 18.91 8.25 0.63
C VAL A 112 18.85 9.23 1.81
N SER A 113 17.82 10.06 1.91
CA SER A 113 17.67 11.00 3.04
C SER A 113 16.80 10.39 4.13
N ALA A 114 17.25 10.47 5.39
CA ALA A 114 16.49 9.97 6.53
C ALA A 114 15.14 10.68 6.66
N LEU A 115 14.08 9.91 6.92
CA LEU A 115 12.72 10.39 7.12
C LEU A 115 12.29 10.08 8.55
N THR A 116 11.84 11.09 9.28
CA THR A 116 11.37 10.95 10.67
C THR A 116 9.85 10.87 10.78
N SER A 117 9.12 11.18 9.72
CA SER A 117 7.66 11.15 9.69
C SER A 117 7.14 9.74 9.43
N PHE A 118 7.33 8.85 10.41
CA PHE A 118 6.75 7.50 10.42
C PHE A 118 6.26 7.13 11.82
N SER A 119 5.38 6.14 11.90
CA SER A 119 4.88 5.56 13.15
C SER A 119 5.18 4.07 13.18
N ALA A 120 6.06 3.67 14.10
CA ALA A 120 6.42 2.27 14.33
C ALA A 120 5.23 1.42 14.81
N ASP A 121 4.34 2.00 15.62
CA ASP A 121 3.16 1.32 16.16
C ASP A 121 2.08 1.08 15.09
N ASN A 122 1.86 2.06 14.23
CA ASN A 122 0.85 1.98 13.17
C ASN A 122 1.38 1.35 11.88
N GLU A 123 2.70 1.16 11.77
CA GLU A 123 3.42 0.66 10.60
C GLU A 123 3.21 1.57 9.37
N THR A 124 3.13 2.89 9.60
CA THR A 124 2.81 3.90 8.59
C THR A 124 3.94 4.89 8.37
N ILE A 125 4.13 5.29 7.12
CA ILE A 125 5.10 6.28 6.68
C ILE A 125 4.33 7.42 6.02
N ASP A 126 4.60 8.63 6.45
CA ASP A 126 3.98 9.84 5.94
C ASP A 126 4.84 10.45 4.84
N LEU A 127 4.27 10.49 3.64
CA LEU A 127 4.90 10.95 2.41
C LEU A 127 4.40 12.33 1.97
N ARG A 128 3.82 13.11 2.89
CA ARG A 128 3.45 14.49 2.63
C ARG A 128 4.64 15.31 2.13
N GLY A 129 4.41 16.08 1.07
CA GLY A 129 5.41 16.99 0.51
C GLY A 129 6.37 16.36 -0.50
N PHE A 130 6.31 15.04 -0.73
CA PHE A 130 7.00 14.40 -1.85
C PHE A 130 6.19 14.50 -3.15
N TYR A 131 6.89 14.48 -4.28
CA TYR A 131 6.33 14.57 -5.63
C TYR A 131 7.14 13.69 -6.59
N GLY A 132 6.59 13.43 -7.77
CA GLY A 132 7.24 12.61 -8.78
C GLY A 132 7.45 11.17 -8.29
N GLU A 133 8.58 10.57 -8.67
CA GLU A 133 8.95 9.24 -8.25
C GLU A 133 9.92 9.31 -7.06
N ILE A 134 9.62 8.55 -6.00
CA ILE A 134 10.46 8.43 -4.82
C ILE A 134 10.75 6.97 -4.51
N GLY A 135 11.99 6.70 -4.11
CA GLY A 135 12.41 5.41 -3.57
C GLY A 135 12.50 5.47 -2.06
N LEU A 136 12.00 4.44 -1.39
CA LEU A 136 12.01 4.25 0.05
C LEU A 136 12.77 2.99 0.43
N GLU A 137 13.51 3.10 1.52
CA GLU A 137 14.06 1.96 2.24
C GLU A 137 13.56 1.99 3.69
N ILE A 138 12.93 0.90 4.12
CA ILE A 138 12.36 0.72 5.44
C ILE A 138 13.17 -0.38 6.14
N GLU A 139 13.80 -0.03 7.25
CA GLU A 139 14.60 -0.95 8.06
C GLU A 139 13.80 -1.41 9.29
N TYR A 140 13.95 -2.69 9.63
CA TYR A 140 13.24 -3.36 10.73
C TYR A 140 14.17 -3.87 11.82
#